data_AF-A0A2N2H2W3-F1
#
_entry.id   AF-A0A2N2H2W3-F1
#
_cell.length_a   1.000
_cell.length_b   1.000
_cell.length_c   1.000
_cell.angle_alpha   90.00
_cell.angle_beta   90.00
_cell.angle_gamma   90.00
#
_symmetry.space_group_name_H-M   'P 1'
#
loop_
_entity.id
_entity.type
_entity.pdbx_description
1 polymer ?
#
loop_
_entity_poly.entity_id
_entity_poly.type
_entity_poly.pdbx_seq_one_letter_code
_entity_poly.pdbx_strand_id
1 'polypeptide(L)'
;MALGEKSFFAPFSILANLFRKPATICYPKHDLNVHGKPGPSLIYRGMHANDLSVCIGCGNCSRVCPTAAIAMTTDPEAVSDSAKNPERPVIDYGRCCFCAFCVDSCPSRSLQMSREYIYTQPSLKEDPLEEVKWKREMFTIRPDHRRADDPGWVQTRHTSWLDLKRQDMGQAGADERVTGFLEIVHGFSREAALREAARCIECGICTNTCPAHMAIPEYIRAIYDDRLDESVRIMYETNPLSATCGRVCTHKCETVCALSHHGEAVAIRWLKRYALDHLSREDRIKAALDLKGTCDHPKKVAVIGSGPAGLSAAYYLAGLGHDVTIFERMQKAGGTMRYGIPAYRLPDDQLDAEIAAIEAIGVTIRYGVSIGRDISFDDLRAGHDAVIIGIGLFDGRSTRMTGWEKPGVYRAIDLLRRHREGEEIPVE
;
A
#
# COMPACT_ATOMS: atom_id res chain seq x y z
N MET A 1 -53.49 -20.43 -5.41
CA MET A 1 -54.25 -21.42 -6.21
C MET A 1 -54.68 -22.53 -5.28
N ALA A 2 -55.97 -22.81 -5.22
CA ALA A 2 -56.55 -23.87 -4.41
C ALA A 2 -55.95 -25.23 -4.83
N LEU A 3 -55.68 -26.10 -3.84
CA LEU A 3 -55.42 -27.52 -4.07
C LEU A 3 -56.70 -28.11 -4.66
N GLY A 4 -56.78 -28.14 -5.99
CA GLY A 4 -57.93 -28.67 -6.73
C GLY A 4 -58.23 -30.12 -6.35
N GLU A 5 -59.50 -30.51 -6.46
CA GLU A 5 -59.97 -31.88 -6.26
C GLU A 5 -59.04 -32.86 -6.98
N LYS A 6 -58.46 -33.79 -6.21
CA LYS A 6 -57.57 -34.82 -6.77
C LYS A 6 -58.40 -35.67 -7.73
N SER A 7 -58.16 -35.51 -9.03
CA SER A 7 -58.75 -36.32 -10.09
C SER A 7 -58.69 -37.80 -9.71
N PHE A 8 -59.80 -38.53 -9.86
CA PHE A 8 -59.86 -39.98 -9.69
C PHE A 8 -58.78 -40.72 -10.51
N PHE A 9 -58.34 -40.11 -11.61
CA PHE A 9 -57.30 -40.65 -12.48
C PHE A 9 -55.87 -40.18 -12.14
N ALA A 10 -55.69 -39.36 -11.10
CA ALA A 10 -54.37 -38.92 -10.64
C ALA A 10 -53.37 -40.07 -10.40
N PRO A 11 -53.76 -41.26 -9.86
CA PRO A 11 -52.86 -42.39 -9.73
C PRO A 11 -52.37 -42.95 -11.08
N PHE A 12 -53.19 -42.84 -12.13
CA PHE A 12 -52.86 -43.32 -13.48
C PHE A 12 -51.96 -42.34 -14.25
N SER A 13 -51.78 -41.09 -13.78
CA SER A 13 -50.78 -40.16 -14.34
C SER A 13 -49.34 -40.68 -14.21
N ILE A 14 -49.10 -41.60 -13.27
CA ILE A 14 -47.81 -42.30 -13.10
C ILE A 14 -47.55 -43.25 -14.28
N LEU A 15 -48.59 -43.86 -14.87
CA LEU A 15 -48.45 -44.74 -16.05
C LEU A 15 -47.92 -43.98 -17.28
N ALA A 16 -48.27 -42.69 -17.42
CA ALA A 16 -47.72 -41.84 -18.48
C ALA A 16 -46.20 -41.61 -18.36
N ASN A 17 -45.64 -41.85 -17.18
CA ASN A 17 -44.20 -41.76 -16.93
C ASN A 17 -43.52 -43.14 -16.83
N LEU A 18 -44.25 -44.25 -16.92
CA LEU A 18 -43.72 -45.62 -16.77
C LEU A 18 -42.65 -45.96 -17.82
N PHE A 19 -42.78 -45.40 -19.04
CA PHE A 19 -41.83 -45.58 -20.14
C PHE A 19 -40.99 -44.34 -20.43
N ARG A 20 -41.19 -43.25 -19.68
CA ARG A 20 -40.32 -42.09 -19.77
C ARG A 20 -39.05 -42.40 -19.00
N LYS A 21 -37.89 -42.19 -19.64
CA LYS A 21 -36.62 -42.26 -18.92
C LYS A 21 -36.66 -41.26 -17.75
N PRO A 22 -36.24 -41.66 -16.54
CA PRO A 22 -36.18 -40.73 -15.42
C PRO A 22 -35.34 -39.51 -15.80
N ALA A 23 -35.83 -38.32 -15.47
CA ALA A 23 -35.04 -37.09 -15.59
C ALA A 23 -33.85 -37.09 -14.60
N THR A 24 -33.93 -37.94 -13.57
CA THR A 24 -32.85 -38.23 -12.64
C THR A 24 -31.80 -39.10 -13.30
N ILE A 25 -30.62 -38.53 -13.49
CA ILE A 25 -29.39 -39.28 -13.76
C ILE A 25 -28.95 -40.04 -12.50
N CYS A 26 -28.32 -41.20 -12.69
CA CYS A 26 -27.69 -41.92 -11.58
C CYS A 26 -26.36 -41.24 -11.21
N TYR A 27 -26.44 -40.13 -10.48
CA TYR A 27 -25.30 -39.50 -9.83
C TYR A 27 -24.82 -40.37 -8.65
N PRO A 28 -23.52 -40.64 -8.43
CA PRO A 28 -22.32 -40.11 -9.08
C PRO A 28 -21.82 -40.90 -10.32
N LYS A 29 -22.55 -41.92 -10.79
CA LYS A 29 -22.09 -42.86 -11.83
C LYS A 29 -22.11 -42.28 -13.24
N HIS A 30 -22.96 -41.29 -13.49
CA HIS A 30 -23.07 -40.59 -14.76
C HIS A 30 -23.10 -39.09 -14.53
N ASP A 31 -22.28 -38.35 -15.28
CA ASP A 31 -22.32 -36.88 -15.30
C ASP A 31 -23.66 -36.37 -15.82
N LEU A 32 -24.09 -35.23 -15.27
CA LEU A 32 -25.16 -34.45 -15.88
C LEU A 32 -24.67 -33.96 -17.26
N ASN A 33 -25.44 -34.16 -18.32
CA ASN A 33 -25.19 -33.47 -19.59
C ASN A 33 -26.15 -32.28 -19.66
N VAL A 34 -25.65 -31.08 -19.44
CA VAL A 34 -26.45 -29.85 -19.48
C VAL A 34 -25.96 -28.97 -20.64
N HIS A 35 -26.88 -28.51 -21.50
CA HIS A 35 -26.58 -27.61 -22.63
C HIS A 35 -25.46 -28.07 -23.59
N GLY A 36 -25.39 -29.38 -23.88
CA GLY A 36 -24.46 -29.91 -24.90
C GLY A 36 -23.01 -30.07 -24.45
N LYS A 37 -22.72 -29.87 -23.16
CA LYS A 37 -21.45 -30.27 -22.53
C LYS A 37 -21.71 -31.23 -21.36
N PRO A 38 -20.82 -32.20 -21.10
CA PRO A 38 -20.79 -32.90 -19.82
C PRO A 38 -20.55 -31.92 -18.67
N GLY A 39 -21.17 -32.21 -17.53
CA GLY A 39 -21.13 -31.40 -16.32
C GLY A 39 -22.31 -30.45 -16.14
N PRO A 40 -22.23 -29.58 -15.13
CA PRO A 40 -23.31 -28.66 -14.76
C PRO A 40 -23.50 -27.53 -15.79
N SER A 41 -24.53 -26.71 -15.56
CA SER A 41 -24.87 -25.56 -16.42
C SER A 41 -23.68 -24.65 -16.72
N LEU A 42 -23.68 -23.99 -17.87
CA LEU A 42 -22.62 -23.05 -18.28
C LEU A 42 -22.46 -21.85 -17.33
N ILE A 43 -23.49 -21.52 -16.56
CA ILE A 43 -23.46 -20.44 -15.54
C ILE A 43 -23.18 -20.96 -14.13
N TYR A 44 -22.93 -22.26 -13.97
CA TYR A 44 -22.52 -22.82 -12.70
C TYR A 44 -21.12 -22.30 -12.35
N ARG A 45 -21.02 -21.66 -11.18
CA ARG A 45 -19.77 -21.02 -10.74
C ARG A 45 -18.74 -22.08 -10.34
N GLY A 46 -19.14 -23.01 -9.49
CA GLY A 46 -18.40 -24.20 -9.07
C GLY A 46 -17.16 -23.98 -8.22
N MET A 47 -16.12 -24.77 -8.45
CA MET A 47 -14.94 -24.82 -7.57
C MET A 47 -13.91 -23.80 -8.00
N HIS A 48 -13.21 -23.19 -7.05
CA HIS A 48 -12.16 -22.23 -7.38
C HIS A 48 -10.94 -22.94 -8.00
N ALA A 49 -10.37 -22.28 -8.99
CA ALA A 49 -9.04 -22.52 -9.54
C ALA A 49 -8.18 -21.28 -9.30
N ASN A 50 -6.88 -21.45 -9.07
CA ASN A 50 -5.97 -20.33 -8.85
C ASN A 50 -4.70 -20.50 -9.68
N ASP A 51 -4.40 -19.51 -10.50
CA ASP A 51 -3.10 -19.40 -11.16
C ASP A 51 -2.06 -18.93 -10.14
N LEU A 52 -1.34 -19.89 -9.57
CA LEU A 52 -0.33 -19.64 -8.55
C LEU A 52 0.85 -18.79 -9.04
N SER A 53 1.09 -18.72 -10.36
CA SER A 53 2.17 -17.92 -10.95
C SER A 53 1.86 -16.41 -10.93
N VAL A 54 0.57 -16.07 -11.07
CA VAL A 54 0.04 -14.69 -11.08
C VAL A 54 -0.50 -14.27 -9.71
N CYS A 55 -0.80 -15.22 -8.82
CA CYS A 55 -1.25 -14.92 -7.47
C CYS A 55 -0.18 -14.17 -6.67
N ILE A 56 -0.53 -13.00 -6.14
CA ILE A 56 0.39 -12.14 -5.35
C ILE A 56 0.24 -12.29 -3.83
N GLY A 57 -0.67 -13.16 -3.38
CA GLY A 57 -0.89 -13.38 -1.95
C GLY A 57 -1.45 -12.17 -1.19
N CYS A 58 -2.15 -11.24 -1.85
CA CYS A 58 -2.64 -10.00 -1.22
C CYS A 58 -3.73 -10.20 -0.15
N GLY A 59 -4.33 -11.39 -0.07
CA GLY A 59 -5.38 -11.73 0.90
C GLY A 59 -6.76 -11.15 0.62
N ASN A 60 -6.95 -10.40 -0.47
CA ASN A 60 -8.24 -9.73 -0.74
C ASN A 60 -9.42 -10.72 -0.83
N CYS A 61 -9.20 -11.88 -1.45
CA CYS A 61 -10.18 -12.95 -1.54
C CYS A 61 -10.66 -13.45 -0.17
N SER A 62 -9.79 -13.44 0.85
CA SER A 62 -10.15 -13.79 2.22
C SER A 62 -10.94 -12.66 2.89
N ARG A 63 -10.47 -11.41 2.78
CA ARG A 63 -11.13 -10.24 3.39
C ARG A 63 -12.54 -10.00 2.87
N VAL A 64 -12.75 -10.17 1.57
CA VAL A 64 -14.06 -9.97 0.91
C VAL A 64 -15.02 -11.16 1.08
N CYS A 65 -14.56 -12.28 1.66
CA CYS A 65 -15.36 -13.48 1.78
C CYS A 65 -16.44 -13.29 2.87
N PRO A 66 -17.74 -13.20 2.51
CA PRO A 66 -18.79 -12.89 3.48
C PRO A 66 -19.02 -14.01 4.50
N THR A 67 -18.60 -15.23 4.19
CA THR A 67 -18.75 -16.41 5.06
C THR A 67 -17.46 -16.81 5.76
N ALA A 68 -16.39 -16.02 5.62
CA ALA A 68 -15.05 -16.35 6.12
C ALA A 68 -14.62 -17.79 5.74
N ALA A 69 -14.97 -18.21 4.53
CA ALA A 69 -14.64 -19.52 3.98
C ALA A 69 -13.20 -19.63 3.46
N ILE A 70 -12.52 -18.49 3.24
CA ILE A 70 -11.18 -18.45 2.67
C ILE A 70 -10.18 -18.06 3.75
N ALA A 71 -9.24 -18.94 4.03
CA ALA A 71 -8.07 -18.66 4.86
C ALA A 71 -6.84 -18.43 3.98
N MET A 72 -6.00 -17.46 4.33
CA MET A 72 -4.68 -17.31 3.72
C MET A 72 -3.70 -18.20 4.48
N THR A 73 -2.95 -19.02 3.76
CA THR A 73 -1.97 -19.94 4.37
C THR A 73 -0.65 -19.83 3.62
N THR A 74 0.46 -19.91 4.34
CA THR A 74 1.80 -19.90 3.73
C THR A 74 1.93 -21.06 2.74
N ASP A 75 2.51 -20.76 1.58
CA ASP A 75 2.88 -21.74 0.57
C ASP A 75 4.41 -21.83 0.51
N PRO A 76 5.02 -22.97 0.87
CA PRO A 76 6.46 -23.15 0.79
C PRO A 76 7.04 -22.97 -0.62
N GLU A 77 6.23 -23.20 -1.65
CA GLU A 77 6.64 -23.09 -3.05
C GLU A 77 6.37 -21.70 -3.65
N ALA A 78 5.67 -20.82 -2.92
CA ALA A 78 5.41 -19.47 -3.38
C ALA A 78 6.67 -18.60 -3.33
N VAL A 79 6.94 -17.92 -4.44
CA VAL A 79 7.93 -16.84 -4.48
C VAL A 79 7.49 -15.73 -3.53
N SER A 80 8.35 -15.42 -2.56
CA SER A 80 8.20 -14.31 -1.62
C SER A 80 9.24 -13.24 -1.93
N ASP A 81 8.79 -12.03 -2.28
CA ASP A 81 9.66 -10.88 -2.52
C ASP A 81 8.96 -9.58 -2.05
N SER A 82 9.54 -8.41 -2.34
CA SER A 82 8.96 -7.13 -1.95
C SER A 82 7.57 -6.85 -2.55
N ALA A 83 7.20 -7.53 -3.64
CA ALA A 83 5.97 -7.33 -4.41
C ALA A 83 4.96 -8.48 -4.27
N LYS A 84 5.34 -9.62 -3.67
CA LYS A 84 4.47 -10.79 -3.49
C LYS A 84 4.59 -11.38 -2.08
N ASN A 85 3.44 -11.68 -1.49
CA ASN A 85 3.37 -12.42 -0.23
C ASN A 85 3.43 -13.94 -0.50
N PRO A 86 4.01 -14.73 0.42
CA PRO A 86 4.09 -16.20 0.31
C PRO A 86 2.75 -16.90 0.55
N GLU A 87 1.68 -16.16 0.86
CA GLU A 87 0.40 -16.75 1.23
C GLU A 87 -0.47 -17.09 0.01
N ARG A 88 -1.22 -18.18 0.09
CA ARG A 88 -2.21 -18.60 -0.92
C ARG A 88 -3.55 -18.96 -0.25
N PRO A 89 -4.67 -18.72 -0.94
CA PRO A 89 -5.99 -19.00 -0.38
C PRO A 89 -6.21 -20.50 -0.22
N VAL A 90 -6.87 -20.89 0.85
CA VAL A 90 -7.42 -22.21 1.12
C VAL A 90 -8.89 -22.03 1.41
N ILE A 91 -9.75 -22.76 0.72
CA ILE A 91 -11.19 -22.52 0.69
C ILE A 91 -11.93 -23.69 1.34
N ASP A 92 -12.69 -23.39 2.39
CA ASP A 92 -13.66 -24.26 3.04
C ASP A 92 -14.99 -24.22 2.28
N TYR A 93 -15.24 -25.22 1.44
CA TYR A 93 -16.45 -25.37 0.66
C TYR A 93 -17.68 -25.77 1.49
N GLY A 94 -17.50 -26.18 2.76
CA GLY A 94 -18.59 -26.32 3.70
C GLY A 94 -19.16 -24.96 4.17
N ARG A 95 -18.34 -23.90 4.07
CA ARG A 95 -18.74 -22.51 4.39
C ARG A 95 -18.96 -21.64 3.15
N CYS A 96 -18.38 -21.99 2.01
CA CYS A 96 -18.49 -21.22 0.79
C CYS A 96 -19.95 -21.14 0.32
N CYS A 97 -20.46 -19.94 0.10
CA CYS A 97 -21.79 -19.71 -0.48
C CYS A 97 -21.76 -19.50 -2.01
N PHE A 98 -20.61 -19.72 -2.66
CA PHE A 98 -20.42 -19.61 -4.11
C PHE A 98 -20.86 -18.26 -4.71
N CYS A 99 -20.70 -17.16 -3.96
CA CYS A 99 -21.08 -15.81 -4.37
C CYS A 99 -20.14 -15.18 -5.43
N ALA A 100 -18.94 -15.73 -5.60
CA ALA A 100 -17.87 -15.25 -6.48
C ALA A 100 -17.24 -13.88 -6.15
N PHE A 101 -17.56 -13.25 -5.01
CA PHE A 101 -16.96 -11.95 -4.63
C PHE A 101 -15.43 -11.99 -4.53
N CYS A 102 -14.86 -13.11 -4.10
CA CYS A 102 -13.41 -13.29 -4.06
C CYS A 102 -12.74 -13.33 -5.44
N VAL A 103 -13.46 -13.76 -6.47
CA VAL A 103 -13.03 -13.74 -7.87
C VAL A 103 -13.24 -12.35 -8.46
N ASP A 104 -14.41 -11.77 -8.22
CA ASP A 104 -14.79 -10.44 -8.73
C ASP A 104 -13.96 -9.29 -8.14
N SER A 105 -13.28 -9.53 -7.02
CA SER A 105 -12.36 -8.59 -6.39
C SER A 105 -10.89 -9.04 -6.44
N CYS A 106 -10.55 -10.10 -7.19
CA CYS A 106 -9.18 -10.55 -7.30
C CYS A 106 -8.34 -9.53 -8.11
N PRO A 107 -7.41 -8.79 -7.49
CA PRO A 107 -6.74 -7.69 -8.17
C PRO A 107 -5.70 -8.15 -9.20
N SER A 108 -5.27 -9.42 -9.14
CA SER A 108 -4.38 -10.03 -10.13
C SER A 108 -5.09 -10.99 -11.09
N ARG A 109 -6.41 -11.20 -10.94
CA ARG A 109 -7.20 -12.20 -11.69
C ARG A 109 -6.67 -13.63 -11.60
N SER A 110 -5.88 -13.95 -10.59
CA SER A 110 -5.36 -15.30 -10.42
C SER A 110 -6.45 -16.30 -10.03
N LEU A 111 -7.47 -15.84 -9.29
CA LEU A 111 -8.56 -16.67 -8.81
C LEU A 111 -9.73 -16.62 -9.81
N GLN A 112 -10.20 -17.80 -10.19
CA GLN A 112 -11.42 -18.00 -10.98
C GLN A 112 -12.24 -19.14 -10.38
N MET A 113 -13.45 -19.35 -10.89
CA MET A 113 -14.24 -20.54 -10.58
C MET A 113 -14.40 -21.40 -11.83
N SER A 114 -14.52 -22.70 -11.63
CA SER A 114 -14.63 -23.73 -12.66
C SER A 114 -15.95 -24.45 -12.55
N ARG A 115 -16.36 -25.11 -13.62
CA ARG A 115 -17.59 -25.92 -13.61
C ARG A 115 -17.42 -27.25 -12.88
N GLU A 116 -16.28 -27.48 -12.22
CA GLU A 116 -16.11 -28.63 -11.33
C GLU A 116 -16.99 -28.53 -10.08
N TYR A 117 -17.33 -29.68 -9.53
CA TYR A 117 -18.25 -29.81 -8.41
C TYR A 117 -17.86 -31.00 -7.55
N ILE A 118 -18.01 -30.88 -6.22
CA ILE A 118 -17.73 -31.98 -5.30
C ILE A 118 -18.93 -32.91 -5.25
N TYR A 119 -18.66 -34.20 -5.47
CA TYR A 119 -19.60 -35.28 -5.27
C TYR A 119 -19.56 -35.74 -3.81
N THR A 120 -20.71 -35.76 -3.11
CA THR A 120 -20.81 -36.43 -1.81
C THR A 120 -20.50 -37.92 -1.98
N GLN A 121 -19.54 -38.44 -1.21
CA GLN A 121 -19.15 -39.86 -1.29
C GLN A 121 -20.32 -40.80 -0.92
N PRO A 122 -20.41 -41.97 -1.58
CA PRO A 122 -21.29 -43.05 -1.14
C PRO A 122 -20.53 -44.00 -0.22
N SER A 123 -20.49 -43.73 1.09
CA SER A 123 -20.66 -44.74 2.15
C SER A 123 -20.45 -44.13 3.53
N LEU A 124 -21.33 -44.47 4.47
CA LEU A 124 -21.19 -44.19 5.89
C LEU A 124 -20.71 -45.47 6.58
N LYS A 125 -19.46 -45.50 7.03
CA LYS A 125 -19.00 -46.44 8.07
C LYS A 125 -18.02 -45.74 9.02
N GLU A 126 -18.55 -45.47 10.22
CA GLU A 126 -17.88 -45.31 11.53
C GLU A 126 -17.33 -43.93 11.98
N ASP A 127 -17.37 -43.79 13.33
CA ASP A 127 -17.03 -42.72 14.31
C ASP A 127 -17.42 -41.24 14.01
N PRO A 128 -18.42 -40.65 14.71
CA PRO A 128 -18.92 -39.30 14.44
C PRO A 128 -17.92 -38.16 14.66
N LEU A 129 -16.84 -38.31 15.45
CA LEU A 129 -15.91 -37.21 15.72
C LEU A 129 -14.70 -37.18 14.79
N GLU A 130 -14.15 -38.35 14.42
CA GLU A 130 -13.11 -38.44 13.38
C GLU A 130 -13.69 -38.16 12.00
N GLU A 131 -14.92 -38.62 11.73
CA GLU A 131 -15.64 -38.34 10.48
C GLU A 131 -15.85 -36.84 10.26
N VAL A 132 -16.14 -36.05 11.32
CA VAL A 132 -16.33 -34.60 11.18
C VAL A 132 -15.03 -33.88 10.81
N LYS A 133 -13.89 -34.27 11.39
CA LYS A 133 -12.59 -33.70 11.02
C LYS A 133 -12.20 -34.08 9.60
N TRP A 134 -12.31 -35.37 9.25
CA TRP A 134 -12.00 -35.88 7.93
C TRP A 134 -12.88 -35.25 6.84
N LYS A 135 -14.20 -35.13 7.08
CA LYS A 135 -15.12 -34.43 6.17
C LYS A 135 -14.73 -32.96 6.00
N ARG A 136 -14.38 -32.25 7.08
CA ARG A 136 -13.96 -30.84 6.99
C ARG A 136 -12.71 -30.68 6.13
N GLU A 137 -11.73 -31.56 6.29
CA GLU A 137 -10.51 -31.57 5.47
C GLU A 137 -10.81 -31.85 3.99
N MET A 138 -11.76 -32.74 3.69
CA MET A 138 -12.21 -32.98 2.31
C MET A 138 -12.85 -31.76 1.64
N PHE A 139 -13.55 -30.92 2.41
CA PHE A 139 -14.15 -29.68 1.90
C PHE A 139 -13.21 -28.49 1.95
N THR A 140 -12.00 -28.63 2.52
CA THR A 140 -11.02 -27.55 2.60
C THR A 140 -9.95 -27.75 1.55
N ILE A 141 -10.03 -26.99 0.45
CA ILE A 141 -9.16 -27.20 -0.70
C ILE A 141 -8.36 -25.94 -1.00
N ARG A 142 -7.05 -26.12 -1.20
CA ARG A 142 -6.18 -25.11 -1.81
C ARG A 142 -6.45 -25.08 -3.32
N PRO A 143 -6.97 -23.98 -3.88
CA PRO A 143 -7.14 -23.86 -5.31
C PRO A 143 -5.78 -23.82 -6.01
N ASP A 144 -5.67 -24.54 -7.12
CA ASP A 144 -4.53 -24.55 -8.03
C ASP A 144 -5.05 -24.54 -9.48
N HIS A 145 -4.18 -24.84 -10.45
CA HIS A 145 -4.54 -24.88 -11.87
C HIS A 145 -5.30 -26.16 -12.28
N ARG A 146 -5.42 -27.18 -11.42
CA ARG A 146 -6.04 -28.48 -11.80
C ARG A 146 -7.47 -28.33 -12.29
N ARG A 147 -8.16 -27.28 -11.83
CA ARG A 147 -9.55 -26.98 -12.16
C ARG A 147 -9.70 -25.87 -13.19
N ALA A 148 -8.62 -25.41 -13.81
CA ALA A 148 -8.66 -24.22 -14.65
C ALA A 148 -9.18 -24.47 -16.07
N ASP A 149 -9.15 -25.72 -16.55
CA ASP A 149 -9.43 -26.09 -17.95
C ASP A 149 -10.90 -25.98 -18.34
N ASP A 150 -11.81 -25.97 -17.35
CA ASP A 150 -13.25 -25.82 -17.57
C ASP A 150 -13.84 -24.63 -16.79
N PRO A 151 -13.54 -23.38 -17.22
CA PRO A 151 -13.92 -22.19 -16.48
C PRO A 151 -15.44 -22.05 -16.40
N GLY A 152 -15.91 -21.73 -15.19
CA GLY A 152 -17.29 -21.36 -14.90
C GLY A 152 -17.38 -19.83 -14.81
N TRP A 153 -17.23 -19.29 -13.60
CA TRP A 153 -17.24 -17.85 -13.37
C TRP A 153 -15.84 -17.26 -13.37
N VAL A 154 -15.61 -16.28 -14.24
CA VAL A 154 -14.36 -15.53 -14.37
C VAL A 154 -14.64 -14.04 -14.22
N GLN A 155 -13.71 -13.32 -13.60
CA GLN A 155 -13.81 -11.86 -13.53
C GLN A 155 -13.67 -11.27 -14.94
N THR A 156 -14.58 -10.38 -15.31
CA THR A 156 -14.52 -9.57 -16.53
C THR A 156 -14.29 -8.10 -16.18
N ARG A 157 -14.05 -7.25 -17.17
CA ARG A 157 -13.97 -5.80 -16.95
C ARG A 157 -15.25 -5.21 -16.35
N HIS A 158 -16.41 -5.78 -16.67
CA HIS A 158 -17.72 -5.28 -16.22
C HIS A 158 -18.14 -5.84 -14.86
N THR A 159 -17.53 -6.95 -14.43
CA THR A 159 -17.84 -7.61 -13.16
C THR A 159 -16.78 -7.37 -12.08
N SER A 160 -15.75 -6.57 -12.37
CA SER A 160 -14.78 -6.14 -11.36
C SER A 160 -15.42 -5.21 -10.34
N TRP A 161 -15.28 -5.52 -9.05
CA TRP A 161 -15.74 -4.65 -7.95
C TRP A 161 -14.70 -3.60 -7.54
N LEU A 162 -13.52 -3.65 -8.15
CA LEU A 162 -12.43 -2.71 -7.89
C LEU A 162 -12.57 -1.46 -8.76
N ASP A 163 -12.38 -0.29 -8.16
CA ASP A 163 -12.20 0.95 -8.92
C ASP A 163 -10.77 1.04 -9.47
N LEU A 164 -10.65 0.79 -10.76
CA LEU A 164 -9.37 0.65 -11.46
C LEU A 164 -8.79 1.98 -11.94
N LYS A 165 -9.51 3.09 -11.81
CA LYS A 165 -9.06 4.40 -12.29
C LYS A 165 -8.63 5.30 -11.13
N ARG A 166 -7.43 5.86 -11.23
CA ARG A 166 -6.87 6.81 -10.26
C ARG A 166 -7.56 8.16 -10.35
N GLN A 167 -7.80 8.75 -9.18
CA GLN A 167 -8.25 10.14 -9.09
C GLN A 167 -7.12 11.05 -9.57
N ASP A 168 -7.46 11.94 -10.49
CA ASP A 168 -6.50 12.89 -11.04
C ASP A 168 -6.11 13.95 -10.02
N MET A 169 -4.85 14.35 -10.05
CA MET A 169 -4.34 15.44 -9.22
C MET A 169 -4.03 16.62 -10.11
N GLY A 170 -4.81 17.69 -9.93
CA GLY A 170 -4.70 18.91 -10.73
C GLY A 170 -3.29 19.50 -10.70
N GLN A 171 -2.86 20.02 -11.85
CA GLN A 171 -1.58 20.69 -12.03
C GLN A 171 -1.78 22.01 -12.76
N ALA A 172 -0.94 22.99 -12.42
CA ALA A 172 -0.86 24.26 -13.12
C ALA A 172 -0.52 24.03 -14.60
N GLY A 173 -1.15 24.84 -15.46
CA GLY A 173 -0.91 24.80 -16.90
C GLY A 173 0.54 25.08 -17.25
N ALA A 174 0.99 24.64 -18.43
CA ALA A 174 2.36 24.88 -18.86
C ALA A 174 2.72 26.37 -18.91
N ASP A 175 1.80 27.20 -19.42
CA ASP A 175 1.99 28.65 -19.53
C ASP A 175 2.05 29.35 -18.17
N GLU A 176 1.37 28.81 -17.17
CA GLU A 176 1.39 29.35 -15.80
C GLU A 176 2.70 28.95 -15.09
N ARG A 177 3.06 27.67 -15.12
CA ARG A 177 4.19 27.13 -14.33
C ARG A 177 5.57 27.58 -14.81
N VAL A 178 5.70 28.11 -16.02
CA VAL A 178 6.98 28.66 -16.52
C VAL A 178 7.25 30.08 -16.02
N THR A 179 6.23 30.75 -15.47
CA THR A 179 6.34 32.17 -15.04
C THR A 179 6.87 32.33 -13.63
N GLY A 180 6.99 31.25 -12.85
CA GLY A 180 7.42 31.34 -11.46
C GLY A 180 7.72 29.99 -10.81
N PHE A 181 7.97 30.05 -9.50
CA PHE A 181 8.34 28.90 -8.68
C PHE A 181 7.21 28.46 -7.73
N LEU A 182 5.95 28.80 -8.06
CA LEU A 182 4.77 28.31 -7.34
C LEU A 182 4.65 26.78 -7.50
N GLU A 183 4.08 26.12 -6.49
CA GLU A 183 3.92 24.66 -6.52
C GLU A 183 3.06 24.23 -7.70
N ILE A 184 3.61 23.36 -8.56
CA ILE A 184 2.95 22.96 -9.82
C ILE A 184 1.72 22.10 -9.57
N VAL A 185 1.77 21.26 -8.55
CA VAL A 185 0.74 20.25 -8.27
C VAL A 185 -0.13 20.78 -7.14
N HIS A 186 -1.44 20.92 -7.36
CA HIS A 186 -2.36 21.55 -6.41
C HIS A 186 -2.73 20.69 -5.20
N GLY A 187 -2.58 19.36 -5.30
CA GLY A 187 -3.02 18.41 -4.27
C GLY A 187 -4.47 17.95 -4.47
N PHE A 188 -4.93 17.05 -3.61
CA PHE A 188 -6.31 16.56 -3.66
C PHE A 188 -7.26 17.47 -2.90
N SER A 189 -8.50 17.59 -3.40
CA SER A 189 -9.63 18.01 -2.57
C SER A 189 -10.01 16.88 -1.60
N ARG A 190 -10.75 17.21 -0.54
CA ARG A 190 -11.28 16.20 0.40
C ARG A 190 -12.05 15.09 -0.32
N GLU A 191 -12.97 15.44 -1.22
CA GLU A 191 -13.76 14.46 -1.97
C GLU A 191 -12.89 13.53 -2.84
N ALA A 192 -11.90 14.09 -3.55
CA ALA A 192 -10.99 13.31 -4.37
C ALA A 192 -10.10 12.38 -3.52
N ALA A 193 -9.61 12.87 -2.37
CA ALA A 193 -8.80 12.07 -1.46
C ALA A 193 -9.59 10.89 -0.86
N LEU A 194 -10.83 11.11 -0.42
CA LEU A 194 -11.67 10.03 0.10
C LEU A 194 -11.98 8.97 -0.97
N ARG A 195 -12.27 9.40 -2.21
CA ARG A 195 -12.45 8.48 -3.34
C ARG A 195 -11.20 7.69 -3.66
N GLU A 196 -10.03 8.33 -3.69
CA GLU A 196 -8.77 7.64 -3.97
C GLU A 196 -8.38 6.69 -2.83
N ALA A 197 -8.62 7.07 -1.57
CA ALA A 197 -8.38 6.22 -0.40
C ALA A 197 -9.29 4.98 -0.40
N ALA A 198 -10.54 5.11 -0.84
CA ALA A 198 -11.50 4.01 -0.95
C ALA A 198 -11.06 2.88 -1.90
N ARG A 199 -10.08 3.13 -2.77
CA ARG A 199 -9.55 2.14 -3.71
C ARG A 199 -8.59 1.16 -3.03
N CYS A 200 -8.04 1.51 -1.87
CA CYS A 200 -7.09 0.65 -1.16
C CYS A 200 -7.77 -0.64 -0.68
N ILE A 201 -7.18 -1.80 -0.98
CA ILE A 201 -7.64 -3.13 -0.55
C ILE A 201 -6.90 -3.66 0.70
N GLU A 202 -6.15 -2.77 1.37
CA GLU A 202 -5.48 -3.04 2.64
C GLU A 202 -4.56 -4.28 2.65
N CYS A 203 -3.85 -4.52 1.55
CA CYS A 203 -3.06 -5.74 1.36
C CYS A 203 -1.63 -5.72 1.95
N GLY A 204 -1.08 -4.55 2.28
CA GLY A 204 0.26 -4.41 2.88
C GLY A 204 1.46 -4.65 1.95
N ILE A 205 1.29 -5.07 0.70
CA ILE A 205 2.42 -5.30 -0.24
C ILE A 205 3.24 -4.02 -0.45
N CYS A 206 2.57 -2.86 -0.52
CA CYS A 206 3.21 -1.56 -0.63
C CYS A 206 4.10 -1.22 0.59
N THR A 207 3.76 -1.71 1.78
CA THR A 207 4.53 -1.54 3.03
C THR A 207 5.88 -2.25 2.93
N ASN A 208 5.91 -3.48 2.41
CA ASN A 208 7.13 -4.28 2.26
C ASN A 208 8.15 -3.64 1.30
N THR A 209 7.66 -2.92 0.29
CA THR A 209 8.50 -2.21 -0.69
C THR A 209 8.92 -0.81 -0.24
N CYS A 210 8.19 -0.19 0.70
CA CYS A 210 8.53 1.12 1.21
C CYS A 210 9.86 1.03 2.00
N PRO A 211 10.89 1.83 1.67
CA PRO A 211 12.15 1.79 2.43
C PRO A 211 12.01 2.15 3.92
N ALA A 212 10.95 2.88 4.28
CA ALA A 212 10.63 3.23 5.66
C ALA A 212 9.62 2.26 6.30
N HIS A 213 9.19 1.21 5.58
CA HIS A 213 8.18 0.24 6.02
C HIS A 213 6.93 0.88 6.64
N MET A 214 6.47 1.98 6.04
CA MET A 214 5.32 2.73 6.57
C MET A 214 4.06 1.88 6.56
N ALA A 215 3.20 2.07 7.56
CA ALA A 215 1.86 1.48 7.68
C ALA A 215 0.87 2.11 6.66
N ILE A 216 1.11 1.81 5.37
CA ILE A 216 0.41 2.41 4.23
C ILE A 216 -1.09 2.12 4.24
N PRO A 217 -1.55 0.86 4.35
CA PRO A 217 -2.97 0.56 4.50
C PRO A 217 -3.64 1.36 5.62
N GLU A 218 -2.97 1.47 6.76
CA GLU A 218 -3.52 2.02 8.00
C GLU A 218 -3.70 3.53 7.90
N TYR A 219 -2.70 4.28 7.44
CA TYR A 219 -2.89 5.72 7.25
C TYR A 219 -3.85 6.03 6.10
N ILE A 220 -3.92 5.20 5.05
CA ILE A 220 -4.92 5.38 3.98
C ILE A 220 -6.33 5.11 4.52
N ARG A 221 -6.50 4.10 5.38
CA ARG A 221 -7.76 3.83 6.07
C ARG A 221 -8.19 5.03 6.91
N ALA A 222 -7.27 5.61 7.68
CA ALA A 222 -7.54 6.81 8.47
C ALA A 222 -7.96 8.00 7.58
N ILE A 223 -7.32 8.19 6.41
CA ILE A 223 -7.76 9.19 5.41
C ILE A 223 -9.18 8.88 4.92
N TYR A 224 -9.50 7.64 4.55
CA TYR A 224 -10.84 7.24 4.11
C TYR A 224 -11.92 7.49 5.18
N ASP A 225 -11.58 7.30 6.45
CA ASP A 225 -12.45 7.60 7.59
C ASP A 225 -12.46 9.10 7.98
N ASP A 226 -11.78 9.97 7.21
CA ASP A 226 -11.62 11.41 7.46
C ASP A 226 -10.95 11.75 8.80
N ARG A 227 -10.12 10.83 9.32
CA ARG A 227 -9.33 10.98 10.56
C ARG A 227 -7.89 11.37 10.21
N LEU A 228 -7.69 12.62 9.78
CA LEU A 228 -6.38 13.08 9.30
C LEU A 228 -5.32 13.13 10.39
N ASP A 229 -5.69 13.53 11.61
CA ASP A 229 -4.81 13.54 12.78
C ASP A 229 -4.21 12.15 13.05
N GLU A 230 -5.05 11.11 13.02
CA GLU A 230 -4.62 9.72 13.17
C GLU A 230 -3.75 9.26 12.00
N SER A 231 -4.12 9.62 10.76
CA SER A 231 -3.30 9.33 9.59
C SER A 231 -1.89 9.90 9.72
N VAL A 232 -1.76 11.16 10.16
CA VAL A 232 -0.46 11.82 10.34
C VAL A 232 0.32 11.18 11.49
N ARG A 233 -0.34 10.86 12.62
CA ARG A 233 0.29 10.15 13.74
C ARG A 233 0.88 8.81 13.28
N ILE A 234 0.13 8.01 12.53
CA ILE A 234 0.61 6.72 11.96
C ILE A 234 1.81 6.95 11.03
N MET A 235 1.80 7.99 10.20
CA MET A 235 2.94 8.31 9.33
C MET A 235 4.20 8.64 10.13
N TYR A 236 4.08 9.38 11.22
CA TYR A 236 5.20 9.81 12.06
C TYR A 236 5.82 8.70 12.91
N GLU A 237 5.15 7.54 13.05
CA GLU A 237 5.75 6.36 13.68
C GLU A 237 6.98 5.84 12.91
N THR A 238 6.99 6.01 11.59
CA THR A 238 8.01 5.43 10.70
C THR A 238 8.66 6.44 9.73
N ASN A 239 8.08 7.62 9.56
CA ASN A 239 8.66 8.67 8.73
C ASN A 239 8.28 10.09 9.20
N PRO A 240 9.16 10.81 9.92
CA PRO A 240 8.92 12.20 10.31
C PRO A 240 8.97 13.18 9.13
N LEU A 241 9.46 12.74 7.95
CA LEU A 241 9.58 13.55 6.74
C LEU A 241 8.48 13.23 5.70
N SER A 242 7.25 13.04 6.18
CA SER A 242 6.10 12.62 5.38
C SER A 242 5.52 13.70 4.45
N ALA A 243 5.52 14.99 4.80
CA ALA A 243 5.16 16.08 3.89
C ALA A 243 6.16 16.14 2.73
N THR A 244 7.46 16.06 3.04
CA THR A 244 8.49 16.05 2.00
C THR A 244 8.35 14.82 1.10
N CYS A 245 8.21 13.63 1.68
CA CYS A 245 8.03 12.40 0.90
C CYS A 245 6.71 12.39 0.10
N GLY A 246 5.65 13.06 0.56
CA GLY A 246 4.41 13.27 -0.19
C GLY A 246 4.61 14.08 -1.49
N ARG A 247 5.74 14.78 -1.63
CA ARG A 247 6.07 15.58 -2.80
C ARG A 247 7.16 14.97 -3.67
N VAL A 248 8.25 14.51 -3.06
CA VAL A 248 9.48 14.17 -3.80
C VAL A 248 9.81 12.69 -3.87
N CYS A 249 9.08 11.83 -3.14
CA CYS A 249 9.31 10.39 -3.17
C CYS A 249 9.12 9.81 -4.59
N THR A 250 9.94 8.83 -4.93
CA THR A 250 9.84 8.04 -6.17
C THR A 250 8.78 6.94 -6.11
N HIS A 251 7.98 6.90 -5.04
CA HIS A 251 6.74 6.11 -4.93
C HIS A 251 6.88 4.63 -5.33
N LYS A 252 7.97 3.95 -4.92
CA LYS A 252 8.15 2.50 -5.13
C LYS A 252 6.98 1.66 -4.58
N CYS A 253 6.31 2.14 -3.54
CA CYS A 253 5.09 1.53 -3.03
C CYS A 253 3.96 1.43 -4.08
N GLU A 254 3.88 2.37 -5.02
CA GLU A 254 2.87 2.37 -6.09
C GLU A 254 3.23 1.39 -7.22
N THR A 255 4.53 1.12 -7.45
CA THR A 255 4.95 0.18 -8.50
C THR A 255 4.58 -1.27 -8.19
N VAL A 256 4.36 -1.60 -6.92
CA VAL A 256 3.95 -2.93 -6.45
C VAL A 256 2.50 -2.98 -5.96
N CYS A 257 1.73 -1.90 -6.15
CA CYS A 257 0.37 -1.84 -5.65
C CYS A 257 -0.47 -2.94 -6.30
N ALA A 258 -1.21 -3.72 -5.50
CA ALA A 258 -2.03 -4.81 -6.02
C ALA A 258 -3.00 -4.39 -7.14
N LEU A 259 -3.52 -3.15 -7.11
CA LEU A 259 -4.40 -2.64 -8.16
C LEU A 259 -3.71 -2.42 -9.51
N SER A 260 -2.38 -2.25 -9.55
CA SER A 260 -1.65 -1.98 -10.80
C SER A 260 -1.59 -3.19 -11.73
N HIS A 261 -1.94 -4.39 -11.26
CA HIS A 261 -1.98 -5.59 -12.09
C HIS A 261 -3.02 -5.52 -13.21
N HIS A 262 -4.16 -4.84 -12.98
CA HIS A 262 -5.25 -4.72 -13.95
C HIS A 262 -5.84 -3.31 -14.05
N GLY A 263 -5.25 -2.32 -13.37
CA GLY A 263 -5.68 -0.92 -13.34
C GLY A 263 -4.54 0.01 -12.95
N GLU A 264 -4.89 1.17 -12.41
CA GLU A 264 -3.92 2.14 -11.90
C GLU A 264 -3.69 1.94 -10.41
N ALA A 265 -2.42 2.03 -9.97
CA ALA A 265 -2.08 1.96 -8.55
C ALA A 265 -2.80 3.05 -7.74
N VAL A 266 -3.03 2.78 -6.45
CA VAL A 266 -3.45 3.81 -5.49
C VAL A 266 -2.40 4.93 -5.48
N ALA A 267 -2.81 6.19 -5.47
CA ALA A 267 -1.94 7.35 -5.41
C ALA A 267 -1.41 7.59 -3.99
N ILE A 268 -0.67 6.60 -3.47
CA ILE A 268 -0.17 6.53 -2.09
C ILE A 268 0.62 7.78 -1.71
N ARG A 269 1.52 8.25 -2.58
CA ARG A 269 2.33 9.45 -2.32
C ARG A 269 1.44 10.69 -2.16
N TRP A 270 0.38 10.77 -2.94
CA TRP A 270 -0.52 11.90 -2.99
C TRP A 270 -1.53 11.91 -1.84
N LEU A 271 -2.02 10.74 -1.42
CA LEU A 271 -2.81 10.60 -0.19
C LEU A 271 -1.99 11.01 1.04
N LYS A 272 -0.71 10.63 1.08
CA LYS A 272 0.22 11.10 2.13
C LYS A 272 0.36 12.61 2.15
N ARG A 273 0.56 13.22 0.99
CA ARG A 273 0.61 14.68 0.85
C ARG A 273 -0.69 15.33 1.33
N TYR A 274 -1.84 14.81 0.89
CA TYR A 274 -3.16 15.32 1.24
C TYR A 274 -3.35 15.41 2.77
N ALA A 275 -3.05 14.34 3.49
CA ALA A 275 -3.20 14.29 4.94
C ALA A 275 -2.36 15.37 5.64
N LEU A 276 -1.09 15.54 5.24
CA LEU A 276 -0.21 16.55 5.84
C LEU A 276 -0.70 17.95 5.46
N ASP A 277 -0.97 18.22 4.18
CA ASP A 277 -1.35 19.55 3.68
C ASP A 277 -2.65 20.08 4.32
N HIS A 278 -3.58 19.20 4.72
CA HIS A 278 -4.87 19.58 5.32
C HIS A 278 -4.87 19.58 6.86
N LEU A 279 -3.75 19.22 7.48
CA LEU A 279 -3.59 19.30 8.93
C LEU A 279 -2.84 20.58 9.31
N SER A 280 -3.32 21.28 10.34
CA SER A 280 -2.68 22.50 10.84
C SER A 280 -1.27 22.22 11.37
N ARG A 281 -0.42 23.25 11.48
CA ARG A 281 0.93 23.09 12.03
C ARG A 281 0.88 22.61 13.48
N GLU A 282 -0.05 23.15 14.26
CA GLU A 282 -0.28 22.81 15.67
C GLU A 282 -0.68 21.34 15.83
N ASP A 283 -1.58 20.86 14.97
CA ASP A 283 -2.03 19.46 15.00
C ASP A 283 -0.93 18.50 14.54
N ARG A 284 -0.09 18.88 13.58
CA ARG A 284 1.12 18.11 13.23
C ARG A 284 2.09 18.01 14.40
N ILE A 285 2.31 19.12 15.12
CA ILE A 285 3.15 19.14 16.33
C ILE A 285 2.56 18.21 17.40
N LYS A 286 1.24 18.27 17.62
CA LYS A 286 0.55 17.39 18.56
C LYS A 286 0.74 15.91 18.19
N ALA A 287 0.54 15.54 16.92
CA ALA A 287 0.74 14.17 16.45
C ALA A 287 2.17 13.65 16.65
N ALA A 288 3.19 14.53 16.52
CA ALA A 288 4.58 14.18 16.82
C ALA A 288 4.83 14.02 18.33
N LEU A 289 4.24 14.88 19.16
CA LEU A 289 4.36 14.82 20.62
C LEU A 289 3.67 13.58 21.22
N ASP A 290 2.60 13.09 20.60
CA ASP A 290 1.91 11.85 21.01
C ASP A 290 2.81 10.61 20.94
N LEU A 291 3.89 10.68 20.14
CA LEU A 291 4.88 9.61 19.98
C LEU A 291 6.10 9.78 20.90
N LYS A 292 6.16 10.86 21.68
CA LYS A 292 7.26 11.14 22.59
C LYS A 292 7.18 10.24 23.82
N GLY A 293 8.19 9.39 23.98
CA GLY A 293 8.42 8.60 25.18
C GLY A 293 9.30 9.29 26.22
N THR A 294 9.65 8.53 27.25
CA THR A 294 10.54 8.94 28.35
C THR A 294 11.75 8.02 28.41
N CYS A 295 12.91 8.56 28.81
CA CYS A 295 14.13 7.81 29.06
C CYS A 295 14.53 7.93 30.53
N ASP A 296 14.74 6.81 31.22
CA ASP A 296 15.23 6.82 32.61
C ASP A 296 16.67 7.35 32.70
N HIS A 297 17.45 7.15 31.63
CA HIS A 297 18.87 7.50 31.56
C HIS A 297 19.16 8.25 30.24
N PRO A 298 18.73 9.51 30.11
CA PRO A 298 18.95 10.30 28.91
C PRO A 298 20.45 10.41 28.61
N LYS A 299 20.78 10.39 27.32
CA LYS A 299 22.14 10.48 26.78
C LYS A 299 22.22 11.72 25.91
N LYS A 300 23.40 12.34 25.85
CA LYS A 300 23.67 13.50 24.99
C LYS A 300 24.13 13.00 23.63
N VAL A 301 23.38 13.35 22.59
CA VAL A 301 23.70 12.94 21.21
C VAL A 301 23.91 14.17 20.33
N ALA A 302 25.08 14.25 19.69
CA ALA A 302 25.34 15.23 18.65
C ALA A 302 24.99 14.65 17.28
N VAL A 303 24.29 15.42 16.45
CA VAL A 303 24.01 15.08 15.06
C VAL A 303 24.65 16.14 14.16
N ILE A 304 25.53 15.73 13.25
CA ILE A 304 26.22 16.65 12.33
C ILE A 304 25.45 16.69 11.00
N GLY A 305 24.81 17.82 10.72
CA GLY A 305 24.01 18.06 9.53
C GLY A 305 22.51 17.87 9.76
N SER A 306 21.70 18.82 9.29
CA SER A 306 20.23 18.86 9.39
C SER A 306 19.54 18.43 8.09
N GLY A 307 20.16 17.54 7.32
CA GLY A 307 19.52 16.90 6.18
C GLY A 307 18.49 15.84 6.61
N PRO A 308 17.88 15.12 5.64
CA PRO A 308 16.87 14.09 5.93
C PRO A 308 17.33 13.05 6.97
N ALA A 309 18.57 12.60 6.85
CA ALA A 309 19.15 11.60 7.76
C ALA A 309 19.33 12.16 9.19
N GLY A 310 19.87 13.36 9.32
CA GLY A 310 20.10 13.99 10.64
C GLY A 310 18.79 14.36 11.35
N LEU A 311 17.85 14.95 10.61
CA LEU A 311 16.52 15.27 11.14
C LEU A 311 15.75 14.01 11.59
N SER A 312 15.77 12.95 10.79
CA SER A 312 15.11 11.68 11.13
C SER A 312 15.76 11.01 12.35
N ALA A 313 17.09 10.93 12.38
CA ALA A 313 17.82 10.37 13.52
C ALA A 313 17.53 11.16 14.81
N ALA A 314 17.54 12.50 14.72
CA ALA A 314 17.27 13.35 15.87
C ALA A 314 15.84 13.21 16.37
N TYR A 315 14.86 13.16 15.46
CA TYR A 315 13.45 12.94 15.78
C TYR A 315 13.26 11.68 16.62
N TYR A 316 13.78 10.52 16.18
CA TYR A 316 13.60 9.27 16.91
C TYR A 316 14.37 9.25 18.23
N LEU A 317 15.60 9.77 18.28
CA LEU A 317 16.38 9.80 19.52
C LEU A 317 15.75 10.72 20.58
N ALA A 318 15.27 11.90 20.18
CA ALA A 318 14.56 12.81 21.08
C ALA A 318 13.18 12.25 21.47
N GLY A 319 12.49 11.56 20.54
CA GLY A 319 11.27 10.81 20.83
C GLY A 319 11.48 9.68 21.84
N LEU A 320 12.66 9.05 21.87
CA LEU A 320 13.05 8.09 22.90
C LEU A 320 13.49 8.73 24.22
N GLY A 321 13.51 10.07 24.32
CA GLY A 321 13.82 10.82 25.52
C GLY A 321 15.29 11.19 25.70
N HIS A 322 16.13 11.11 24.67
CA HIS A 322 17.53 11.56 24.72
C HIS A 322 17.67 13.08 24.47
N ASP A 323 18.77 13.66 24.94
CA ASP A 323 19.12 15.07 24.70
C ASP A 323 19.88 15.17 23.37
N VAL A 324 19.22 15.71 22.34
CA VAL A 324 19.74 15.71 20.97
C VAL A 324 19.98 17.13 20.47
N THR A 325 21.22 17.39 20.05
CA THR A 325 21.59 18.65 19.38
C THR A 325 22.08 18.39 17.96
N ILE A 326 21.43 19.00 16.97
CA ILE A 326 21.89 19.05 15.59
C ILE A 326 22.81 20.25 15.39
N PHE A 327 23.96 20.05 14.76
CA PHE A 327 24.88 21.09 14.32
C PHE A 327 24.77 21.23 12.80
N GLU A 328 24.33 22.39 12.33
CA GLU A 328 24.11 22.70 10.92
C GLU A 328 24.99 23.86 10.47
N ARG A 329 25.69 23.68 9.35
CA ARG A 329 26.57 24.71 8.77
C ARG A 329 25.77 25.84 8.13
N MET A 330 24.62 25.53 7.55
CA MET A 330 23.75 26.47 6.86
C MET A 330 22.88 27.28 7.84
N GLN A 331 22.18 28.29 7.33
CA GLN A 331 21.34 29.20 8.13
C GLN A 331 19.97 28.61 8.49
N LYS A 332 19.53 27.56 7.80
CA LYS A 332 18.25 26.87 8.03
C LYS A 332 18.40 25.36 7.87
N ALA A 333 17.52 24.61 8.53
CA ALA A 333 17.53 23.16 8.47
C ALA A 333 16.90 22.61 7.18
N GLY A 334 17.27 21.39 6.79
CA GLY A 334 16.65 20.65 5.68
C GLY A 334 17.63 20.09 4.66
N GLY A 335 18.91 20.48 4.71
CA GLY A 335 19.93 20.00 3.78
C GLY A 335 19.51 20.17 2.31
N THR A 336 19.69 19.14 1.48
CA THR A 336 19.31 19.18 0.05
C THR A 336 17.80 19.39 -0.17
N MET A 337 16.93 19.09 0.81
CA MET A 337 15.50 19.38 0.70
C MET A 337 15.26 20.89 0.57
N ARG A 338 16.03 21.70 1.29
CA ARG A 338 15.95 23.17 1.22
C ARG A 338 16.85 23.75 0.15
N TYR A 339 18.10 23.33 0.11
CA TYR A 339 19.14 23.98 -0.70
C TYR A 339 19.34 23.36 -2.09
N GLY A 340 18.54 22.35 -2.45
CA GLY A 340 18.67 21.66 -3.74
C GLY A 340 17.36 21.50 -4.49
N ILE A 341 16.34 20.94 -3.84
CA ILE A 341 15.02 20.75 -4.47
C ILE A 341 14.43 22.14 -4.76
N PRO A 342 13.85 22.44 -5.93
CA PRO A 342 13.19 23.74 -6.18
C PRO A 342 11.88 23.92 -5.41
N ALA A 343 11.52 25.17 -5.11
CA ALA A 343 10.31 25.51 -4.33
C ALA A 343 9.01 25.05 -5.02
N TYR A 344 8.97 25.05 -6.36
CA TYR A 344 7.82 24.54 -7.12
C TYR A 344 7.56 23.03 -6.94
N ARG A 345 8.52 22.28 -6.36
CA ARG A 345 8.37 20.87 -5.99
C ARG A 345 8.26 20.66 -4.48
N LEU A 346 8.96 21.44 -3.69
CA LEU A 346 8.95 21.37 -2.24
C LEU A 346 8.93 22.79 -1.66
N PRO A 347 7.73 23.29 -1.34
CA PRO A 347 7.54 24.60 -0.73
C PRO A 347 8.26 24.69 0.63
N ASP A 348 8.83 25.86 0.91
CA ASP A 348 9.60 26.12 2.13
C ASP A 348 8.74 26.07 3.40
N ASP A 349 7.52 26.58 3.34
CA ASP A 349 6.56 26.58 4.44
C ASP A 349 6.20 25.17 4.90
N GLN A 350 6.07 24.24 3.95
CA GLN A 350 5.77 22.84 4.25
C GLN A 350 6.96 22.11 4.88
N LEU A 351 8.18 22.43 4.43
CA LEU A 351 9.40 21.93 5.05
C LEU A 351 9.60 22.53 6.45
N ASP A 352 9.31 23.82 6.63
CA ASP A 352 9.40 24.52 7.91
C ASP A 352 8.39 23.94 8.93
N ALA A 353 7.17 23.61 8.51
CA ALA A 353 6.18 22.97 9.36
C ALA A 353 6.61 21.58 9.83
N GLU A 354 7.26 20.80 8.95
CA GLU A 354 7.78 19.47 9.26
C GLU A 354 8.98 19.52 10.22
N ILE A 355 9.90 20.47 10.01
CA ILE A 355 11.03 20.71 10.94
C ILE A 355 10.51 21.18 12.30
N ALA A 356 9.47 22.01 12.35
CA ALA A 356 8.89 22.48 13.60
C ALA A 356 8.31 21.33 14.45
N ALA A 357 7.70 20.32 13.83
CA ALA A 357 7.25 19.12 14.55
C ALA A 357 8.44 18.34 15.14
N ILE A 358 9.57 18.30 14.43
CA ILE A 358 10.80 17.66 14.92
C ILE A 358 11.43 18.46 16.07
N GLU A 359 11.50 19.79 15.97
CA GLU A 359 11.99 20.63 17.08
C GLU A 359 11.09 20.50 18.32
N ALA A 360 9.77 20.44 18.13
CA ALA A 360 8.80 20.30 19.23
C ALA A 360 8.98 19.02 20.04
N ILE A 361 9.46 17.92 19.45
CA ILE A 361 9.74 16.69 20.19
C ILE A 361 10.90 16.85 21.19
N GLY A 362 11.70 17.91 21.06
CA GLY A 362 12.82 18.25 21.96
C GLY A 362 14.19 18.32 21.26
N VAL A 363 14.23 18.34 19.93
CA VAL A 363 15.47 18.48 19.17
C VAL A 363 15.93 19.93 19.17
N THR A 364 17.18 20.18 19.58
CA THR A 364 17.81 21.51 19.46
C THR A 364 18.63 21.59 18.18
N ILE A 365 18.51 22.68 17.41
CA ILE A 365 19.31 22.88 16.19
C ILE A 365 20.19 24.13 16.34
N ARG A 366 21.50 23.96 16.14
CA ARG A 366 22.51 25.04 16.13
C ARG A 366 22.96 25.32 14.70
N TYR A 367 22.44 26.40 14.13
CA TYR A 367 22.75 26.89 12.79
C TYR A 367 24.10 27.62 12.73
N GLY A 368 24.67 27.72 11.52
CA GLY A 368 25.93 28.43 11.29
C GLY A 368 27.17 27.78 11.92
N VAL A 369 27.10 26.50 12.30
CA VAL A 369 28.20 25.77 12.95
C VAL A 369 28.75 24.70 12.01
N SER A 370 30.01 24.86 11.61
CA SER A 370 30.74 23.87 10.82
C SER A 370 31.69 23.06 11.70
N ILE A 371 31.37 21.78 11.90
CA ILE A 371 32.26 20.84 12.60
C ILE A 371 33.55 20.66 11.77
N GLY A 372 34.69 20.65 12.46
CA GLY A 372 36.04 20.66 11.87
C GLY A 372 36.60 22.07 11.60
N ARG A 373 35.78 23.13 11.70
CA ARG A 373 36.22 24.53 11.58
C ARG A 373 35.91 25.33 12.85
N ASP A 374 34.65 25.34 13.26
CA ASP A 374 34.18 26.14 14.40
C ASP A 374 34.22 25.34 15.72
N ILE A 375 34.00 24.03 15.63
CA ILE A 375 34.14 23.06 16.74
C ILE A 375 34.94 21.87 16.21
N SER A 376 35.98 21.45 16.92
CA SER A 376 36.74 20.26 16.52
C SER A 376 35.91 18.99 16.69
N PHE A 377 36.19 17.96 15.89
CA PHE A 377 35.48 16.68 16.03
C PHE A 377 35.77 16.02 17.39
N ASP A 378 36.99 16.18 17.91
CA ASP A 378 37.40 15.62 19.20
C ASP A 378 36.66 16.28 20.37
N ASP A 379 36.48 17.61 20.34
CA ASP A 379 35.69 18.33 21.34
C ASP A 379 34.22 17.89 21.29
N LEU A 380 33.67 17.72 20.08
CA LEU A 380 32.30 17.26 19.90
C LEU A 380 32.11 15.85 20.50
N ARG A 381 33.05 14.94 20.23
CA ARG A 381 33.04 13.57 20.76
C ARG A 381 33.25 13.54 22.27
N ALA A 382 34.09 14.40 22.83
CA ALA A 382 34.30 14.47 24.27
C ALA A 382 33.07 15.00 25.03
N GLY A 383 32.26 15.87 24.40
CA GLY A 383 31.08 16.49 24.99
C GLY A 383 29.77 15.69 24.90
N HIS A 384 29.73 14.58 24.15
CA HIS A 384 28.52 13.81 23.88
C HIS A 384 28.75 12.31 24.04
N ASP A 385 27.72 11.58 24.45
CA ASP A 385 27.77 10.12 24.57
C ASP A 385 27.82 9.43 23.19
N ALA A 386 27.23 10.07 22.16
CA ALA A 386 27.23 9.57 20.79
C ALA A 386 27.25 10.72 19.77
N VAL A 387 27.78 10.43 18.58
CA VAL A 387 27.82 11.36 17.44
C VAL A 387 27.30 10.66 16.20
N ILE A 388 26.33 11.26 15.51
CA ILE A 388 25.80 10.82 14.21
C ILE A 388 26.27 11.79 13.13
N ILE A 389 26.83 11.26 12.05
CA ILE A 389 27.31 12.06 10.92
C ILE A 389 26.33 11.94 9.74
N GLY A 390 25.63 13.03 9.44
CA GLY A 390 24.58 13.14 8.42
C GLY A 390 24.82 14.29 7.43
N ILE A 391 26.08 14.61 7.13
CA ILE A 391 26.48 15.79 6.33
C ILE A 391 26.12 15.70 4.84
N GLY A 392 25.79 14.51 4.34
CA GLY A 392 25.44 14.29 2.93
C GLY A 392 26.59 14.59 1.96
N LEU A 393 26.23 14.84 0.70
CA LEU A 393 27.16 15.20 -0.38
C LEU A 393 26.77 16.55 -0.96
N PHE A 394 27.36 17.62 -0.41
CA PHE A 394 27.02 19.01 -0.75
C PHE A 394 27.86 19.61 -1.89
N ASP A 395 28.87 18.88 -2.37
CA ASP A 395 29.79 19.35 -3.41
C ASP A 395 29.47 18.73 -4.77
N GLY A 396 29.51 19.56 -5.82
CA GLY A 396 29.35 19.12 -7.20
C GLY A 396 30.61 18.47 -7.75
N ARG A 397 30.46 17.45 -8.61
CA ARG A 397 31.57 16.81 -9.33
C ARG A 397 31.81 17.48 -10.68
N SER A 398 33.07 17.68 -11.05
CA SER A 398 33.46 18.12 -12.39
C SER A 398 33.33 16.97 -13.40
N THR A 399 32.94 17.29 -14.64
CA THR A 399 32.97 16.37 -15.78
C THR A 399 34.40 16.12 -16.30
N ARG A 400 35.39 16.86 -15.81
CA ARG A 400 36.82 16.81 -16.20
C ARG A 400 37.06 17.10 -17.68
N MET A 401 36.12 17.77 -18.35
CA MET A 401 36.25 18.19 -19.74
C MET A 401 36.99 19.53 -19.85
N THR A 402 37.71 19.74 -20.94
CA THR A 402 38.31 21.05 -21.24
C THR A 402 37.23 22.13 -21.31
N GLY A 403 37.40 23.21 -20.55
CA GLY A 403 36.44 24.31 -20.49
C GLY A 403 35.37 24.21 -19.39
N TRP A 404 35.47 23.25 -18.47
CA TRP A 404 34.51 23.11 -17.35
C TRP A 404 34.48 24.27 -16.36
N GLU A 405 35.51 25.13 -16.34
CA GLU A 405 35.62 26.33 -15.49
C GLU A 405 35.22 27.62 -16.23
N LYS A 406 34.74 27.53 -17.47
CA LYS A 406 34.34 28.71 -18.25
C LYS A 406 33.12 29.40 -17.62
N PRO A 407 32.99 30.73 -17.76
CA PRO A 407 31.76 31.45 -17.43
C PRO A 407 30.54 30.80 -18.11
N GLY A 408 29.41 30.74 -17.41
CA GLY A 408 28.19 30.08 -17.88
C GLY A 408 28.13 28.57 -17.61
N VAL A 409 29.23 27.93 -17.18
CA VAL A 409 29.24 26.52 -16.78
C VAL A 409 29.05 26.41 -15.27
N TYR A 410 27.91 25.85 -14.85
CA TYR A 410 27.58 25.70 -13.44
C TYR A 410 27.54 24.24 -13.00
N ARG A 411 28.01 23.98 -11.78
CA ARG A 411 27.71 22.72 -11.07
C ARG A 411 26.26 22.79 -10.58
N ALA A 412 25.48 21.74 -10.85
CA ALA A 412 24.05 21.74 -10.54
C ALA A 412 23.74 22.09 -9.07
N ILE A 413 24.49 21.54 -8.11
CA ILE A 413 24.24 21.78 -6.69
C ILE A 413 24.52 23.24 -6.28
N ASP A 414 25.52 23.88 -6.90
CA ASP A 414 25.82 25.29 -6.63
C ASP A 414 24.76 26.18 -7.25
N LEU A 415 24.36 25.90 -8.49
CA LEU A 415 23.31 26.65 -9.17
C LEU A 415 21.99 26.62 -8.40
N LEU A 416 21.56 25.41 -8.00
CA LEU A 416 20.32 25.21 -7.25
C LEU A 416 20.39 25.87 -5.87
N ARG A 417 21.52 25.76 -5.17
CA ARG A 417 21.69 26.42 -3.86
C ARG A 417 21.61 27.93 -3.99
N ARG A 418 22.37 28.54 -4.90
CA ARG A 418 22.38 29.99 -5.14
C ARG A 418 20.98 30.49 -5.45
N HIS A 419 20.26 29.80 -6.33
CA HIS A 419 18.88 30.12 -6.64
C HIS A 419 17.95 30.01 -5.40
N ARG A 420 18.06 28.94 -4.60
CA ARG A 420 17.29 28.77 -3.36
C ARG A 420 17.64 29.80 -2.28
N GLU A 421 18.83 30.37 -2.31
CA GLU A 421 19.29 31.46 -1.45
C GLU A 421 18.85 32.85 -1.96
N GLY A 422 18.16 32.90 -3.10
CA GLY A 422 17.64 34.14 -3.69
C GLY A 422 18.67 34.92 -4.50
N GLU A 423 19.80 34.30 -4.86
CA GLU A 423 20.76 34.92 -5.77
C GLU A 423 20.20 35.00 -7.20
N GLU A 424 20.38 36.15 -7.84
CA GLU A 424 20.12 36.29 -9.27
C GLU A 424 21.12 35.46 -10.07
N ILE A 425 20.57 34.57 -10.91
CA ILE A 425 21.36 33.78 -11.84
C ILE A 425 21.27 34.46 -13.20
N PRO A 426 22.40 34.91 -13.78
CA PRO A 426 22.40 35.46 -15.13
C PRO A 426 22.07 34.32 -16.12
N VAL A 427 20.95 34.48 -16.82
CA VAL A 427 20.54 33.64 -17.95
C VAL A 427 20.72 34.50 -19.20
N GLU A 428 21.69 34.14 -20.04
CA GLU A 428 21.98 34.84 -21.31
C GLU A 428 20.92 34.57 -22.38
#